data_AF-A0A453J9D2-F1
#
_entry.id   AF-A0A453J9D2-F1
#
_cell.length_a   1.000
_cell.length_b   1.000
_cell.length_c   1.000
_cell.angle_alpha   90.00
_cell.angle_beta   90.00
_cell.angle_gamma   90.00
#
_symmetry.space_group_name_H-M   'P 1'
#
loop_
_entity.id
_entity.type
_entity.pdbx_description
1 polymer ?
#
loop_
_entity_poly.entity_id
_entity_poly.type
_entity_poly.pdbx_seq_one_letter_code
_entity_poly.pdbx_strand_id
1 'polypeptide(L)'
;REAEPKLGDSRAPPSPPSPAMDGSRGPAGFATQANALLRKNLCFQKRNVKTNVCITVFPILLCVLLVVMQGIINREIGKPEYRCGCACVDAVRAADGSCRRTECGVQYSTQDQVATCPIPSPPRWPAVLQLPPAESRAVGTASQPLDGLPGPACWDTRSCPAAFLVTGGNRSLAQSLSGQLFPALTSPLNFSDYLHTLSKIVPGSEAPASFRQFLEPSFTPGNTLYIVQPRCRSNFSQTVSVNAGPKPLKLNVDCIQGLSLWRESASVINDELFKGYRQQRESGGGKANEFAAGYDFLSTNTDSLDISIWFNSTYNNNTGVFEMALLRVPRLVNMVSDAYIKFLRGSGAEMLLEYVKDMPKVGSELKLDLSSLLGALFFTWIIELLFPVILTYLVYEKQQKLKIMMKMHGLKAGPYWMITYTYFFALSALYMILFVTFGSLIGNYFENHQEIACILHN
;
A
#
# COMPACT_ATOMS: atom_id res chain seq x y z
N ARG A 1 -25.23 -48.26 89.63
CA ARG A 1 -24.85 -49.56 90.22
C ARG A 1 -23.40 -49.77 89.86
N GLU A 2 -22.57 -49.90 90.90
CA GLU A 2 -21.20 -50.44 90.93
C GLU A 2 -20.14 -49.74 90.07
N ALA A 3 -18.88 -49.57 90.47
CA ALA A 3 -18.16 -49.53 91.75
C ALA A 3 -16.70 -49.26 91.32
N GLU A 4 -15.95 -48.44 92.06
CA GLU A 4 -14.48 -48.38 91.94
C GLU A 4 -13.84 -49.74 92.29
N PRO A 5 -12.52 -49.92 92.04
CA PRO A 5 -11.58 -49.63 93.13
C PRO A 5 -10.28 -48.88 92.73
N LYS A 6 -9.95 -47.83 93.51
CA LYS A 6 -8.77 -47.67 94.41
C LYS A 6 -7.58 -48.62 94.21
N LEU A 7 -6.31 -48.32 94.50
CA LEU A 7 -5.52 -47.19 95.03
C LEU A 7 -4.07 -47.72 95.01
N GLY A 8 -3.07 -46.88 94.74
CA GLY A 8 -1.66 -47.28 94.85
C GLY A 8 -0.72 -46.08 94.90
N ASP A 9 -0.62 -45.48 96.07
CA ASP A 9 0.31 -44.40 96.41
C ASP A 9 1.74 -44.96 96.59
N SER A 10 2.73 -44.34 95.94
CA SER A 10 4.14 -44.48 96.32
C SER A 10 4.97 -43.30 95.81
N ARG A 11 5.35 -42.47 96.79
CA ARG A 11 6.37 -41.42 96.84
C ARG A 11 7.41 -41.35 95.71
N ALA A 12 7.63 -40.10 95.30
CA ALA A 12 8.65 -39.63 94.37
C ALA A 12 10.11 -39.88 94.84
N PRO A 13 11.03 -40.18 93.91
CA PRO A 13 12.46 -39.87 94.01
C PRO A 13 12.79 -38.52 93.31
N PRO A 14 13.93 -37.89 93.63
CA PRO A 14 14.19 -36.49 93.33
C PRO A 14 14.44 -36.21 91.85
N SER A 15 14.08 -35.00 91.44
CA SER A 15 14.32 -34.42 90.12
C SER A 15 15.79 -34.50 89.69
N PRO A 16 16.12 -35.12 88.54
CA PRO A 16 17.42 -34.93 87.91
C PRO A 16 17.48 -33.53 87.26
N PRO A 17 18.67 -32.91 87.19
CA PRO A 17 18.83 -31.55 86.71
C PRO A 17 18.43 -31.45 85.23
N SER A 18 17.78 -30.33 84.90
CA SER A 18 17.44 -29.96 83.52
C SER A 18 18.66 -30.14 82.61
N PRO A 19 18.58 -30.93 81.53
CA PRO A 19 19.60 -30.83 80.49
C PRO A 19 19.49 -29.42 79.92
N ALA A 20 20.59 -28.67 80.04
CA ALA A 20 20.76 -27.38 79.42
C ALA A 20 20.23 -27.45 77.98
N MET A 21 19.29 -26.56 77.65
CA MET A 21 18.90 -26.30 76.27
C MET A 21 20.15 -25.89 75.51
N ASP A 22 20.73 -26.88 74.84
CA ASP A 22 21.85 -26.69 73.95
C ASP A 22 21.37 -25.89 72.74
N GLY A 23 21.90 -24.68 72.60
CA GLY A 23 21.81 -23.85 71.42
C GLY A 23 20.40 -23.52 70.93
N SER A 24 19.90 -22.34 71.29
CA SER A 24 19.03 -21.59 70.37
C SER A 24 19.79 -21.44 69.05
N ARG A 25 19.53 -22.34 68.09
CA ARG A 25 19.95 -22.16 66.71
C ARG A 25 19.20 -20.93 66.21
N GLY A 26 19.87 -19.78 66.26
CA GLY A 26 19.38 -18.55 65.67
C GLY A 26 18.92 -18.80 64.23
N PRO A 27 17.94 -18.03 63.73
CA PRO A 27 17.43 -18.22 62.38
C PRO A 27 18.59 -18.23 61.39
N ALA A 28 18.60 -19.23 60.49
CA ALA A 28 19.67 -19.41 59.52
C ALA A 28 19.96 -18.09 58.78
N GLY A 29 21.24 -17.77 58.58
CA GLY A 29 21.66 -16.54 57.92
C GLY A 29 21.07 -16.41 56.51
N PHE A 30 20.95 -15.17 56.02
CA PHE A 30 20.37 -14.87 54.72
C PHE A 30 20.98 -15.68 53.57
N ALA A 31 22.31 -15.85 53.56
CA ALA A 31 23.02 -16.64 52.55
C ALA A 31 22.64 -18.14 52.57
N THR A 32 22.44 -18.72 53.76
CA THR A 32 22.02 -20.11 53.92
C THR A 32 20.58 -20.32 53.44
N GLN A 33 19.69 -19.36 53.75
CA GLN A 33 18.31 -19.36 53.28
C GLN A 33 18.23 -19.19 51.75
N ALA A 34 19.06 -18.30 51.17
CA ALA A 34 19.15 -18.08 49.74
C ALA A 34 19.66 -19.32 48.99
N ASN A 35 20.70 -20.00 49.48
CA ASN A 35 21.22 -21.22 48.89
C ASN A 35 20.19 -22.37 48.90
N ALA A 36 19.45 -22.52 50.00
CA ALA A 36 18.39 -23.53 50.11
C ALA A 36 17.24 -23.27 49.11
N LEU A 37 16.82 -22.00 48.99
CA LEU A 37 15.82 -21.56 48.03
C LEU A 37 16.27 -21.76 46.59
N LEU A 38 17.52 -21.44 46.28
CA LEU A 38 18.08 -21.61 44.94
C LEU A 38 18.14 -23.09 44.54
N ARG A 39 18.56 -23.99 45.44
CA ARG A 39 18.53 -25.44 45.19
C ARG A 39 17.12 -25.96 44.97
N LYS A 40 16.13 -25.48 45.74
CA LYS A 40 14.72 -25.82 45.54
C LYS A 40 14.25 -25.40 44.14
N ASN A 41 14.52 -24.16 43.75
CA ASN A 41 14.07 -23.62 42.48
C ASN A 41 14.74 -24.37 41.30
N LEU A 42 16.03 -24.70 41.41
CA LEU A 42 16.74 -25.55 40.45
C LEU A 42 16.16 -26.96 40.36
N CYS A 43 15.86 -27.60 41.48
CA CYS A 43 15.20 -28.91 41.50
C CYS A 43 13.81 -28.86 40.84
N PHE A 44 13.05 -27.78 41.04
CA PHE A 44 11.76 -27.59 40.38
C PHE A 44 11.91 -27.45 38.86
N GLN A 45 12.85 -26.63 38.40
CA GLN A 45 13.15 -26.51 36.97
C GLN A 45 13.64 -27.83 36.36
N LYS A 46 14.48 -28.58 37.08
CA LYS A 46 14.94 -29.91 36.66
C LYS A 46 13.81 -30.94 36.58
N ARG A 47 12.72 -30.78 37.34
CA ARG A 47 11.55 -31.67 37.22
C ARG A 47 10.65 -31.31 36.03
N ASN A 48 10.66 -30.04 35.62
CA ASN A 48 9.86 -29.52 34.51
C ASN A 48 10.70 -29.33 33.23
N VAL A 49 11.58 -30.30 32.93
CA VAL A 49 12.47 -30.24 31.75
C VAL A 49 11.70 -30.02 30.46
N LYS A 50 10.57 -30.73 30.28
CA LYS A 50 9.77 -30.65 29.05
C LYS A 50 9.28 -29.23 28.76
N THR A 51 8.82 -28.53 29.80
CA THR A 51 8.35 -27.14 29.70
C THR A 51 9.52 -26.20 29.39
N ASN A 52 10.64 -26.34 30.10
CA ASN A 52 11.84 -25.51 29.88
C ASN A 52 12.42 -25.69 28.47
N VAL A 53 12.46 -26.92 27.97
CA VAL A 53 12.87 -27.22 26.58
C VAL A 53 11.90 -26.58 25.60
N CYS A 54 10.59 -26.71 25.80
CA CYS A 54 9.58 -26.12 24.93
C CYS A 54 9.72 -24.59 24.82
N ILE A 55 9.87 -23.89 25.94
CA ILE A 55 10.02 -22.42 25.98
C ILE A 55 11.32 -21.95 25.31
N THR A 56 12.37 -22.78 25.36
CA THR A 56 13.66 -22.46 24.71
C THR A 56 13.61 -22.73 23.21
N VAL A 57 12.94 -23.79 22.78
CA VAL A 57 12.83 -24.18 21.35
C VAL A 57 11.81 -23.32 20.60
N PHE A 58 10.74 -22.87 21.25
CA PHE A 58 9.67 -22.13 20.58
C PHE A 58 10.13 -20.82 19.91
N PRO A 59 10.93 -19.95 20.55
CA PRO A 59 11.48 -18.77 19.89
C PRO A 59 12.36 -19.12 18.69
N ILE A 60 13.16 -20.19 18.77
CA ILE A 60 13.99 -20.67 17.66
C ILE A 60 13.11 -21.07 16.48
N LEU A 61 12.03 -21.82 16.73
CA LEU A 61 11.07 -22.21 15.71
C LEU A 61 10.41 -20.99 15.05
N LEU A 62 10.03 -19.98 15.84
CA LEU A 62 9.48 -18.73 15.30
C LEU A 62 10.50 -17.97 14.43
N CYS A 63 11.76 -17.87 14.87
CA CYS A 63 12.82 -17.26 14.07
C CYS A 63 13.02 -17.99 12.75
N VAL A 64 13.06 -19.33 12.75
CA VAL A 64 13.17 -20.13 11.52
C VAL A 64 11.95 -19.92 10.61
N LEU A 65 10.73 -19.90 11.16
CA LEU A 65 9.51 -19.66 10.40
C LEU A 65 9.53 -18.30 9.71
N LEU A 66 9.94 -17.25 10.43
CA LEU A 66 10.04 -15.89 9.88
C LEU A 66 11.01 -15.84 8.70
N VAL A 67 12.16 -16.48 8.84
CA VAL A 67 13.16 -16.50 7.78
C VAL A 67 12.68 -17.27 6.55
N VAL A 68 12.03 -18.42 6.75
CA VAL A 68 11.43 -19.18 5.63
C VAL A 68 10.37 -18.36 4.91
N MET A 69 9.49 -17.68 5.66
CA MET A 69 8.47 -16.79 5.09
C MET A 69 9.10 -15.62 4.33
N GLN A 70 10.14 -15.00 4.89
CA GLN A 70 10.91 -13.94 4.24
C GLN A 70 11.54 -14.43 2.92
N GLY A 71 12.08 -15.65 2.92
CA GLY A 71 12.64 -16.29 1.72
C GLY A 71 11.59 -16.54 0.64
N ILE A 72 10.40 -17.03 1.01
CA ILE A 72 9.29 -17.24 0.08
C ILE A 72 8.82 -15.90 -0.51
N ILE A 73 8.65 -14.88 0.33
CA ILE A 73 8.20 -13.54 -0.10
C ILE A 73 9.24 -12.87 -0.99
N ASN A 74 10.53 -12.94 -0.63
CA ASN A 74 11.62 -12.43 -1.47
C ASN A 74 11.66 -13.13 -2.84
N ARG A 75 11.32 -14.43 -2.92
CA ARG A 75 11.23 -15.16 -4.19
C ARG A 75 10.06 -14.68 -5.04
N GLU A 76 8.90 -14.44 -4.42
CA GLU A 76 7.71 -13.93 -5.13
C GLU A 76 7.90 -12.48 -5.61
N ILE A 77 8.50 -11.61 -4.78
CA ILE A 77 8.81 -10.23 -5.14
C ILE A 77 10.02 -10.16 -6.10
N GLY A 78 10.91 -11.14 -6.07
CA GLY A 78 12.04 -11.24 -6.98
C GLY A 78 11.66 -11.56 -8.43
N LYS A 79 10.37 -11.79 -8.73
CA LYS A 79 9.86 -11.98 -10.08
C LYS A 79 10.19 -10.77 -10.98
N PRO A 80 10.40 -11.00 -12.29
CA PRO A 80 10.79 -9.95 -13.21
C PRO A 80 9.77 -8.81 -13.30
N GLU A 81 8.49 -9.07 -13.02
CA GLU A 81 7.41 -8.08 -13.02
C GLU A 81 7.63 -6.93 -12.02
N TYR A 82 8.35 -7.19 -10.91
CA TYR A 82 8.63 -6.20 -9.86
C TYR A 82 10.06 -5.67 -9.90
N ARG A 83 10.75 -5.84 -11.04
CA ARG A 83 12.10 -5.33 -11.26
C ARG A 83 12.13 -4.47 -12.51
N CYS A 84 13.10 -3.58 -12.58
CA CYS A 84 13.31 -2.79 -13.78
C CYS A 84 13.62 -3.74 -14.94
N GLY A 85 12.93 -3.55 -16.06
CA GLY A 85 13.12 -4.36 -17.26
C GLY A 85 14.51 -4.16 -17.85
N CYS A 86 15.12 -5.26 -18.27
CA CYS A 86 16.46 -5.29 -18.84
C CYS A 86 16.48 -6.03 -20.16
N ALA A 87 17.32 -5.59 -21.09
CA ALA A 87 17.52 -6.27 -22.36
C ALA A 87 19.01 -6.43 -22.70
N CYS A 88 19.29 -7.43 -23.53
CA CYS A 88 20.60 -7.64 -24.11
C CYS A 88 20.81 -6.71 -25.30
N VAL A 89 21.88 -5.91 -25.23
CA VAL A 89 22.17 -4.91 -26.27
C VAL A 89 23.15 -5.45 -27.33
N ASP A 90 23.83 -6.57 -27.05
CA ASP A 90 24.77 -7.17 -27.98
C ASP A 90 24.07 -8.06 -29.03
N ALA A 91 24.37 -7.83 -30.31
CA ALA A 91 23.84 -8.62 -31.44
C ALA A 91 24.42 -10.05 -31.51
N VAL A 92 25.55 -10.30 -30.84
CA VAL A 92 26.20 -11.61 -30.76
C VAL A 92 25.98 -12.17 -29.36
N ARG A 93 25.03 -13.09 -29.22
CA ARG A 93 24.92 -13.91 -28.01
C ARG A 93 26.21 -14.71 -27.87
N ALA A 94 26.74 -14.82 -26.65
CA ALA A 94 27.86 -15.71 -26.40
C ALA A 94 27.46 -17.16 -26.78
N ALA A 95 28.44 -18.02 -27.08
CA ALA A 95 28.18 -19.39 -27.57
C ALA A 95 27.39 -20.27 -26.58
N ASP A 96 27.27 -19.82 -25.33
CA ASP A 96 26.51 -20.40 -24.22
C ASP A 96 25.08 -19.82 -24.07
N GLY A 97 24.70 -18.85 -24.91
CA GLY A 97 23.43 -18.12 -24.83
C GLY A 97 23.40 -17.01 -23.78
N SER A 98 24.51 -16.73 -23.08
CA SER A 98 24.58 -15.70 -22.05
C SER A 98 24.72 -14.29 -22.64
N CYS A 99 24.19 -13.32 -21.91
CA CYS A 99 24.17 -11.92 -22.31
C CYS A 99 25.43 -11.21 -21.81
N ARG A 100 26.32 -10.80 -22.71
CA ARG A 100 27.58 -10.15 -22.32
C ARG A 100 27.38 -8.72 -21.83
N ARG A 101 26.38 -8.00 -22.38
CA ARG A 101 25.97 -6.67 -21.94
C ARG A 101 24.45 -6.57 -21.79
N THR A 102 24.01 -6.49 -20.54
CA THR A 102 22.61 -6.23 -20.17
C THR A 102 22.45 -4.76 -19.80
N GLU A 103 21.51 -4.07 -20.44
CA GLU A 103 21.13 -2.71 -20.07
C GLU A 103 19.70 -2.72 -19.52
N CYS A 104 19.52 -2.12 -18.35
CA CYS A 104 18.23 -1.99 -17.68
C CYS A 104 17.72 -0.56 -17.81
N GLY A 105 16.43 -0.41 -18.05
CA GLY A 105 15.84 0.92 -18.19
C GLY A 105 14.38 0.90 -18.58
N VAL A 106 13.77 2.09 -18.50
CA VAL A 106 12.35 2.31 -18.84
C VAL A 106 12.02 1.79 -20.23
N GLN A 107 12.95 1.89 -21.19
CA GLN A 107 12.77 1.43 -22.57
C GLN A 107 12.64 -0.09 -22.77
N TYR A 108 12.93 -0.87 -21.72
CA TYR A 108 12.79 -2.32 -21.71
C TYR A 108 11.79 -2.80 -20.65
N SER A 109 11.07 -1.87 -20.02
CA SER A 109 10.18 -2.13 -18.90
C SER A 109 8.71 -2.04 -19.33
N THR A 110 7.87 -2.89 -18.75
CA THR A 110 6.40 -2.76 -18.81
C THR A 110 5.89 -1.69 -17.84
N GLN A 111 4.59 -1.34 -17.91
CA GLN A 111 3.98 -0.34 -17.03
C GLN A 111 4.26 -0.61 -15.54
N ASP A 112 4.19 -1.87 -15.13
CA ASP A 112 4.41 -2.28 -13.73
C ASP A 112 5.89 -2.23 -13.35
N GLN A 113 6.78 -2.64 -14.27
CA GLN A 113 8.23 -2.66 -14.05
C GLN A 113 8.82 -1.25 -13.92
N VAL A 114 8.30 -0.27 -14.67
CA VAL A 114 8.80 1.13 -14.68
C VAL A 114 8.75 1.77 -13.29
N ALA A 115 7.85 1.31 -12.41
CA ALA A 115 7.77 1.78 -11.03
C ALA A 115 9.08 1.57 -10.25
N THR A 116 9.88 0.55 -10.59
CA THR A 116 11.14 0.22 -9.88
C THR A 116 12.40 0.76 -10.55
N CYS A 117 12.31 1.25 -11.79
CA CYS A 117 13.46 1.76 -12.53
C CYS A 117 13.99 3.09 -11.99
N PRO A 118 15.31 3.36 -12.09
CA PRO A 118 15.86 4.69 -11.92
C PRO A 118 15.45 5.59 -13.09
N ILE A 119 14.93 6.78 -12.77
CA ILE A 119 14.47 7.76 -13.77
C ILE A 119 15.00 9.14 -13.38
N PRO A 120 16.25 9.47 -13.74
CA PRO A 120 16.86 10.75 -13.38
C PRO A 120 16.26 11.94 -14.15
N SER A 121 15.76 11.70 -15.37
CA SER A 121 15.06 12.70 -16.17
C SER A 121 13.75 12.11 -16.70
N PRO A 122 12.62 12.31 -15.99
CA PRO A 122 11.32 11.82 -16.43
C PRO A 122 10.93 12.36 -17.81
N PRO A 123 10.28 11.54 -18.65
CA PRO A 123 9.75 12.00 -19.93
C PRO A 123 8.66 13.05 -19.73
N ARG A 124 8.51 13.91 -20.73
CA ARG A 124 7.47 14.94 -20.81
C ARG A 124 6.30 14.35 -21.58
N TRP A 125 5.14 14.27 -20.95
CA TRP A 125 3.93 13.75 -21.59
C TRP A 125 2.95 14.88 -21.86
N PRO A 126 2.31 14.96 -23.03
CA PRO A 126 1.29 15.97 -23.27
C PRO A 126 0.11 15.73 -22.33
N ALA A 127 -0.58 16.81 -21.95
CA ALA A 127 -1.78 16.67 -21.13
C ALA A 127 -2.90 16.04 -21.97
N VAL A 128 -3.23 14.79 -21.68
CA VAL A 128 -4.30 14.05 -22.35
C VAL A 128 -5.59 14.18 -21.54
N LEU A 129 -6.75 14.14 -22.21
CA LEU A 129 -8.07 14.07 -21.60
C LEU A 129 -8.50 12.61 -21.36
N GLN A 130 -9.13 12.32 -20.22
CA GLN A 130 -9.77 11.02 -20.02
C GLN A 130 -11.11 10.99 -20.78
N LEU A 131 -11.25 10.03 -21.69
CA LEU A 131 -12.49 9.79 -22.43
C LEU A 131 -13.17 8.51 -21.91
N PRO A 132 -14.51 8.43 -21.94
CA PRO A 132 -15.21 7.18 -21.68
C PRO A 132 -14.97 6.15 -22.80
N PRO A 133 -14.85 4.86 -22.47
CA PRO A 133 -14.82 3.76 -23.44
C PRO A 133 -15.97 3.84 -24.44
N ALA A 134 -15.73 3.49 -25.70
CA ALA A 134 -16.72 3.57 -26.78
C ALA A 134 -18.07 2.90 -26.44
N GLU A 135 -18.06 1.76 -25.73
CA GLU A 135 -19.26 1.04 -25.30
C GLU A 135 -20.06 1.69 -24.16
N SER A 136 -19.48 2.66 -23.44
CA SER A 136 -20.11 3.33 -22.30
C SER A 136 -20.39 4.81 -22.53
N ARG A 137 -20.02 5.39 -23.68
CA ARG A 137 -20.27 6.81 -23.98
C ARG A 137 -21.77 7.16 -23.96
N ALA A 138 -22.08 8.38 -23.55
CA ALA A 138 -23.43 8.86 -23.39
C ALA A 138 -24.26 8.84 -24.70
N VAL A 139 -25.46 8.27 -24.63
CA VAL A 139 -26.48 8.22 -25.69
C VAL A 139 -27.85 8.60 -25.11
N GLY A 140 -28.75 9.05 -25.99
CA GLY A 140 -30.16 9.24 -25.65
C GLY A 140 -30.87 7.89 -25.57
N THR A 141 -31.51 7.58 -24.45
CA THR A 141 -32.31 6.36 -24.28
C THR A 141 -33.79 6.70 -24.12
N ALA A 142 -34.68 5.75 -24.39
CA ALA A 142 -36.12 5.95 -24.17
C ALA A 142 -36.47 6.30 -22.71
N SER A 143 -35.66 5.83 -21.75
CA SER A 143 -35.76 6.16 -20.32
C SER A 143 -35.14 7.50 -19.93
N GLN A 144 -34.26 8.07 -20.76
CA GLN A 144 -33.58 9.35 -20.57
C GLN A 144 -33.40 10.02 -21.95
N PRO A 145 -34.45 10.64 -22.51
CA PRO A 145 -34.33 11.37 -23.76
C PRO A 145 -33.52 12.65 -23.50
N LEU A 146 -32.22 12.54 -23.69
CA LEU A 146 -31.27 13.63 -23.52
C LEU A 146 -31.13 14.37 -24.85
N ASP A 147 -31.61 15.61 -24.88
CA ASP A 147 -31.56 16.45 -26.08
C ASP A 147 -30.12 16.62 -26.57
N GLY A 148 -29.93 16.39 -27.88
CA GLY A 148 -28.66 16.54 -28.58
C GLY A 148 -27.78 15.29 -28.59
N LEU A 149 -28.11 14.21 -27.86
CA LEU A 149 -27.37 12.94 -27.94
C LEU A 149 -27.88 12.04 -29.08
N PRO A 150 -27.00 11.24 -29.71
CA PRO A 150 -27.42 10.23 -30.66
C PRO A 150 -28.14 9.07 -29.96
N GLY A 151 -28.88 8.29 -30.73
CA GLY A 151 -29.49 7.05 -30.25
C GLY A 151 -28.46 5.94 -29.98
N PRO A 152 -28.87 4.84 -29.32
CA PRO A 152 -27.96 3.79 -28.84
C PRO A 152 -27.26 2.98 -29.94
N ALA A 153 -27.69 3.10 -31.20
CA ALA A 153 -27.07 2.41 -32.35
C ALA A 153 -25.60 2.80 -32.58
N CYS A 154 -25.14 3.94 -32.05
CA CYS A 154 -23.73 4.33 -32.16
C CYS A 154 -22.80 3.45 -31.31
N TRP A 155 -23.30 2.72 -30.31
CA TRP A 155 -22.49 1.79 -29.53
C TRP A 155 -22.00 0.61 -30.38
N ASP A 156 -22.86 0.07 -31.25
CA ASP A 156 -22.54 -1.07 -32.11
C ASP A 156 -21.47 -0.70 -33.16
N THR A 157 -21.48 0.55 -33.61
CA THR A 157 -20.53 1.10 -34.57
C THR A 157 -19.31 1.77 -33.91
N ARG A 158 -19.25 1.81 -32.57
CA ARG A 158 -18.23 2.53 -31.78
C ARG A 158 -18.03 4.00 -32.21
N SER A 159 -19.08 4.62 -32.72
CA SER A 159 -19.05 5.98 -33.30
C SER A 159 -19.64 7.06 -32.39
N CYS A 160 -20.05 6.70 -31.16
CA CYS A 160 -20.66 7.66 -30.24
C CYS A 160 -19.68 8.80 -29.91
N PRO A 161 -20.15 10.07 -29.92
CA PRO A 161 -19.36 11.23 -29.57
C PRO A 161 -18.99 11.24 -28.09
N ALA A 162 -17.92 11.97 -27.74
CA ALA A 162 -17.64 12.33 -26.36
C ALA A 162 -18.48 13.53 -25.96
N ALA A 163 -19.46 13.32 -25.08
CA ALA A 163 -20.36 14.37 -24.62
C ALA A 163 -19.83 15.09 -23.38
N PHE A 164 -19.99 16.42 -23.36
CA PHE A 164 -19.61 17.32 -22.28
C PHE A 164 -20.81 18.16 -21.89
N LEU A 165 -21.19 18.15 -20.62
CA LEU A 165 -22.31 18.95 -20.13
C LEU A 165 -21.83 20.36 -19.77
N VAL A 166 -22.61 21.37 -20.12
CA VAL A 166 -22.25 22.77 -19.91
C VAL A 166 -23.43 23.55 -19.33
N THR A 167 -23.16 24.37 -18.31
CA THR A 167 -24.09 25.35 -17.76
C THR A 167 -23.34 26.62 -17.36
N GLY A 168 -24.04 27.64 -16.88
CA GLY A 168 -23.45 28.88 -16.40
C GLY A 168 -24.48 29.99 -16.20
N GLY A 169 -24.12 31.03 -15.44
CA GLY A 169 -25.01 32.16 -15.16
C GLY A 169 -25.39 32.97 -16.40
N ASN A 170 -24.51 33.04 -17.40
CA ASN A 170 -24.80 33.62 -18.71
C ASN A 170 -24.71 32.57 -19.82
N ARG A 171 -25.88 32.11 -20.30
CA ARG A 171 -26.01 31.09 -21.34
C ARG A 171 -25.26 31.43 -22.62
N SER A 172 -25.36 32.66 -23.11
CA SER A 172 -24.73 33.08 -24.37
C SER A 172 -23.20 33.02 -24.28
N LEU A 173 -22.64 33.50 -23.17
CA LEU A 173 -21.20 33.46 -22.92
C LEU A 173 -20.70 32.04 -22.72
N ALA A 174 -21.37 31.24 -21.88
CA ALA A 174 -21.00 29.86 -21.62
C ALA A 174 -21.07 29.00 -22.89
N GLN A 175 -22.08 29.20 -23.75
CA GLN A 175 -22.17 28.52 -25.04
C GLN A 175 -21.04 28.95 -25.98
N SER A 176 -20.70 30.25 -26.03
CA SER A 176 -19.58 30.76 -26.82
C SER A 176 -18.24 30.15 -26.37
N LEU A 177 -17.97 30.13 -25.06
CA LEU A 177 -16.78 29.52 -24.47
C LEU A 177 -16.75 28.00 -24.73
N SER A 178 -17.88 27.32 -24.58
CA SER A 178 -17.98 25.88 -24.84
C SER A 178 -17.68 25.50 -26.29
N GLY A 179 -18.08 26.35 -27.25
CA GLY A 179 -17.78 26.16 -28.66
C GLY A 179 -16.28 26.27 -28.98
N GLN A 180 -15.50 26.91 -28.11
CA GLN A 180 -14.05 27.04 -28.25
C GLN A 180 -13.25 25.94 -27.55
N LEU A 181 -13.89 25.08 -26.74
CA LEU A 181 -13.21 23.98 -26.04
C LEU A 181 -12.55 22.99 -26.99
N PHE A 182 -13.09 22.82 -28.20
CA PHE A 182 -12.57 21.90 -29.21
C PHE A 182 -12.12 22.70 -30.44
N PRO A 183 -10.82 22.98 -30.60
CA PRO A 183 -10.32 23.68 -31.78
C PRO A 183 -10.48 22.79 -33.02
N ALA A 184 -11.00 23.36 -34.10
CA ALA A 184 -11.14 22.66 -35.37
C ALA A 184 -9.77 22.51 -36.06
N LEU A 185 -9.51 21.33 -36.61
CA LEU A 185 -8.28 21.07 -37.35
C LEU A 185 -8.34 21.65 -38.76
N THR A 186 -7.47 22.62 -39.03
CA THR A 186 -7.33 23.25 -40.35
C THR A 186 -6.30 22.53 -41.22
N SER A 187 -5.22 22.03 -40.64
CA SER A 187 -4.08 21.40 -41.34
C SER A 187 -3.81 19.95 -40.89
N PRO A 188 -3.13 19.13 -41.71
CA PRO A 188 -2.64 17.82 -41.29
C PRO A 188 -1.69 17.94 -40.09
N LEU A 189 -1.76 17.02 -39.14
CA LEU A 189 -0.90 17.04 -37.96
C LEU A 189 0.54 16.71 -38.34
N ASN A 190 1.47 17.58 -37.93
CA ASN A 190 2.90 17.31 -37.97
C ASN A 190 3.38 17.00 -36.55
N PHE A 191 3.88 15.78 -36.34
CA PHE A 191 4.31 15.28 -35.04
C PHE A 191 5.82 15.36 -34.82
N SER A 192 6.55 16.12 -35.65
CA SER A 192 7.97 16.41 -35.42
C SER A 192 8.19 17.06 -34.06
N ASP A 193 7.39 18.09 -33.73
CA ASP A 193 7.23 18.62 -32.37
C ASP A 193 5.85 18.22 -31.82
N TYR A 194 5.73 16.95 -31.42
CA TYR A 194 4.46 16.40 -30.97
C TYR A 194 3.91 17.11 -29.72
N LEU A 195 4.75 17.65 -28.83
CA LEU A 195 4.30 18.32 -27.60
C LEU A 195 3.58 19.63 -27.92
N HIS A 196 4.22 20.49 -28.72
CA HIS A 196 3.61 21.74 -29.15
C HIS A 196 2.39 21.51 -30.05
N THR A 197 2.43 20.50 -30.93
CA THR A 197 1.26 20.16 -31.76
C THR A 197 0.09 19.71 -30.89
N LEU A 198 0.32 18.79 -29.94
CA LEU A 198 -0.73 18.25 -29.07
C LEU A 198 -1.20 19.24 -28.00
N SER A 199 -0.43 20.28 -27.67
CA SER A 199 -0.89 21.32 -26.75
C SER A 199 -1.96 22.22 -27.39
N LYS A 200 -1.88 22.45 -28.71
CA LYS A 200 -2.82 23.28 -29.48
C LYS A 200 -4.15 22.61 -29.81
N ILE A 201 -4.19 21.29 -29.73
CA ILE A 201 -5.40 20.47 -29.98
C ILE A 201 -5.76 19.72 -28.70
N VAL A 202 -6.89 19.02 -28.68
CA VAL A 202 -7.36 18.28 -27.50
C VAL A 202 -7.12 16.78 -27.69
N PRO A 203 -5.99 16.24 -27.22
CA PRO A 203 -5.79 14.80 -27.18
C PRO A 203 -6.62 14.18 -26.06
N GLY A 204 -7.20 13.02 -26.31
CA GLY A 204 -7.92 12.20 -25.34
C GLY A 204 -7.60 10.72 -25.48
N SER A 205 -7.80 9.96 -24.42
CA SER A 205 -7.65 8.50 -24.44
C SER A 205 -8.66 7.83 -23.52
N GLU A 206 -9.08 6.63 -23.91
CA GLU A 206 -9.95 5.76 -23.12
C GLU A 206 -9.17 5.02 -22.04
N ALA A 207 -7.87 4.77 -22.27
CA ALA A 207 -7.02 4.06 -21.32
C ALA A 207 -6.91 4.87 -20.02
N PRO A 208 -7.17 4.27 -18.83
CA PRO A 208 -6.99 4.96 -17.56
C PRO A 208 -5.53 5.38 -17.39
N ALA A 209 -5.29 6.47 -16.66
CA ALA A 209 -3.94 6.87 -16.31
C ALA A 209 -3.33 5.89 -15.30
N SER A 210 -2.00 5.90 -15.18
CA SER A 210 -1.29 5.08 -14.20
C SER A 210 -1.14 5.81 -12.86
N PHE A 211 -0.64 5.10 -11.85
CA PHE A 211 -0.32 5.64 -10.52
C PHE A 211 0.79 6.71 -10.57
N ARG A 212 1.65 6.64 -11.60
CA ARG A 212 2.78 7.56 -11.82
C ARG A 212 2.83 8.02 -13.26
N GLN A 213 3.37 9.22 -13.48
CA GLN A 213 3.45 9.82 -14.82
C GLN A 213 4.79 9.50 -15.52
N PHE A 214 5.40 8.34 -15.23
CA PHE A 214 6.65 7.92 -15.87
C PHE A 214 6.42 7.33 -17.26
N LEU A 215 5.32 6.60 -17.44
CA LEU A 215 4.87 6.11 -18.74
C LEU A 215 3.38 6.44 -18.86
N GLU A 216 3.02 7.21 -19.89
CA GLU A 216 1.63 7.59 -20.16
C GLU A 216 0.93 6.47 -20.94
N PRO A 217 -0.12 5.84 -20.38
CA PRO A 217 -0.84 4.75 -21.05
C PRO A 217 -1.44 5.15 -22.41
N SER A 218 -1.77 6.42 -22.61
CA SER A 218 -2.24 6.92 -23.92
C SER A 218 -1.20 6.78 -25.03
N PHE A 219 0.08 6.60 -24.68
CA PHE A 219 1.22 6.50 -25.59
C PHE A 219 1.79 5.08 -25.68
N THR A 220 1.12 4.08 -25.11
CA THR A 220 1.56 2.68 -25.22
C THR A 220 0.98 1.99 -26.46
N PRO A 221 1.74 1.10 -27.13
CA PRO A 221 1.25 0.36 -28.28
C PRO A 221 -0.04 -0.42 -27.97
N GLY A 222 -1.03 -0.31 -28.86
CA GLY A 222 -2.35 -0.94 -28.70
C GLY A 222 -3.46 0.03 -28.27
N ASN A 223 -3.10 1.16 -27.66
CA ASN A 223 -4.06 2.21 -27.32
C ASN A 223 -4.20 3.24 -28.46
N THR A 224 -5.42 3.79 -28.59
CA THR A 224 -5.73 4.84 -29.55
C THR A 224 -5.71 6.21 -28.87
N LEU A 225 -5.02 7.16 -29.49
CA LEU A 225 -5.05 8.57 -29.12
C LEU A 225 -6.13 9.27 -29.94
N TYR A 226 -7.18 9.72 -29.28
CA TYR A 226 -8.26 10.44 -29.93
C TYR A 226 -7.99 11.94 -29.97
N ILE A 227 -8.24 12.59 -31.10
CA ILE A 227 -8.25 14.05 -31.22
C ILE A 227 -9.70 14.49 -31.13
N VAL A 228 -10.04 15.20 -30.05
CA VAL A 228 -11.40 15.69 -29.82
C VAL A 228 -11.64 16.94 -30.65
N GLN A 229 -12.60 16.88 -31.58
CA GLN A 229 -12.93 17.97 -32.50
C GLN A 229 -14.43 18.25 -32.53
N PRO A 230 -14.89 19.47 -32.88
CA PRO A 230 -16.32 19.75 -33.02
C PRO A 230 -17.01 18.87 -34.07
N ARG A 231 -16.27 18.55 -35.15
CA ARG A 231 -16.70 17.67 -36.24
C ARG A 231 -15.48 16.94 -36.80
N CYS A 232 -15.58 15.62 -36.87
CA CYS A 232 -14.54 14.81 -37.50
C CYS A 232 -14.68 14.78 -39.01
N ARG A 233 -13.54 14.79 -39.71
CA ARG A 233 -13.50 14.48 -41.14
C ARG A 233 -13.71 12.97 -41.33
N SER A 234 -14.40 12.57 -42.38
CA SER A 234 -14.58 11.15 -42.72
C SER A 234 -13.21 10.46 -42.89
N ASN A 235 -13.01 9.32 -42.23
CA ASN A 235 -11.80 8.48 -42.31
C ASN A 235 -10.50 9.15 -41.80
N PHE A 236 -10.57 9.98 -40.74
CA PHE A 236 -9.36 10.47 -40.07
C PHE A 236 -8.77 9.40 -39.17
N SER A 237 -7.92 8.53 -39.72
CA SER A 237 -7.10 7.59 -38.95
C SER A 237 -5.67 7.63 -39.46
N GLN A 238 -4.71 7.85 -38.56
CA GLN A 238 -3.30 7.95 -38.90
C GLN A 238 -2.45 7.23 -37.87
N THR A 239 -1.53 6.38 -38.33
CA THR A 239 -0.47 5.86 -37.47
C THR A 239 0.75 6.77 -37.55
N VAL A 240 1.20 7.26 -36.40
CA VAL A 240 2.30 8.21 -36.30
C VAL A 240 3.39 7.68 -35.39
N SER A 241 4.65 7.93 -35.75
CA SER A 241 5.79 7.66 -34.88
C SER A 241 6.19 8.93 -34.14
N VAL A 242 6.15 8.91 -32.81
CA VAL A 242 6.58 10.03 -31.97
C VAL A 242 7.87 9.68 -31.22
N ASN A 243 8.76 10.65 -31.10
CA ASN A 243 9.99 10.52 -30.31
C ASN A 243 9.72 10.88 -28.84
N ALA A 244 8.82 10.12 -28.20
CA ALA A 244 8.50 10.28 -26.79
C ALA A 244 9.33 9.29 -25.96
N GLY A 245 10.56 9.69 -25.61
CA GLY A 245 11.49 8.89 -24.80
C GLY A 245 12.62 8.22 -25.60
N PRO A 246 13.28 7.17 -25.04
CA PRO A 246 14.48 6.58 -25.63
C PRO A 246 14.23 5.78 -26.93
N LYS A 247 12.97 5.37 -27.17
CA LYS A 247 12.55 4.64 -28.37
C LYS A 247 11.37 5.37 -29.02
N PRO A 248 11.31 5.41 -30.37
CA PRO A 248 10.16 5.96 -31.07
C PRO A 248 8.91 5.09 -30.79
N LEU A 249 7.83 5.73 -30.39
CA LEU A 249 6.54 5.09 -30.11
C LEU A 249 5.64 5.21 -31.34
N LYS A 250 5.02 4.09 -31.75
CA LYS A 250 3.99 4.09 -32.79
C LYS A 250 2.63 4.25 -32.14
N LEU A 251 1.92 5.32 -32.52
CA LEU A 251 0.62 5.69 -32.00
C LEU A 251 -0.43 5.57 -33.10
N ASN A 252 -1.60 5.06 -32.74
CA ASN A 252 -2.77 5.16 -33.60
C ASN A 252 -3.54 6.42 -33.18
N VAL A 253 -3.68 7.35 -34.11
CA VAL A 253 -4.39 8.62 -33.92
C VAL A 253 -5.70 8.55 -34.68
N ASP A 254 -6.80 8.81 -33.98
CA ASP A 254 -8.16 8.82 -34.52
C ASP A 254 -8.89 10.11 -34.13
N CYS A 255 -9.98 10.45 -34.81
CA CYS A 255 -10.80 11.60 -34.45
C CYS A 255 -12.03 11.16 -33.67
N ILE A 256 -12.37 11.92 -32.62
CA ILE A 256 -13.64 11.79 -31.93
C ILE A 256 -14.38 13.12 -31.92
N GLN A 257 -15.69 13.07 -32.14
CA GLN A 257 -16.52 14.26 -32.03
C GLN A 257 -16.72 14.63 -30.55
N GLY A 258 -16.29 15.83 -30.18
CA GLY A 258 -16.59 16.47 -28.89
C GLY A 258 -17.90 17.24 -28.97
N LEU A 259 -18.86 16.88 -28.14
CA LEU A 259 -20.20 17.46 -28.15
C LEU A 259 -20.47 18.21 -26.85
N SER A 260 -20.55 19.54 -26.92
CA SER A 260 -20.97 20.37 -25.79
C SER A 260 -22.49 20.48 -25.73
N LEU A 261 -23.08 20.09 -24.61
CA LEU A 261 -24.53 20.05 -24.39
C LEU A 261 -24.93 20.99 -23.26
N TRP A 262 -25.80 21.96 -23.57
CA TRP A 262 -26.31 22.91 -22.58
C TRP A 262 -27.28 22.25 -21.60
N ARG A 263 -27.20 22.63 -20.32
CA ARG A 263 -28.18 22.32 -19.27
C ARG A 263 -28.54 23.56 -18.48
N GLU A 264 -29.79 23.59 -18.01
CA GLU A 264 -30.35 24.76 -17.33
C GLU A 264 -29.74 25.02 -15.95
N SER A 265 -29.16 24.01 -15.28
CA SER A 265 -28.52 24.19 -13.98
C SER A 265 -27.48 23.12 -13.65
N ALA A 266 -26.61 23.44 -12.68
CA ALA A 266 -25.60 22.52 -12.16
C ALA A 266 -26.20 21.28 -11.48
N SER A 267 -27.40 21.38 -10.89
CA SER A 267 -28.08 20.23 -10.28
C SER A 267 -28.50 19.21 -11.33
N VAL A 268 -28.95 19.66 -12.51
CA VAL A 268 -29.27 18.79 -13.65
C VAL A 268 -28.01 18.11 -14.19
N ILE A 269 -26.90 18.85 -14.32
CA ILE A 269 -25.61 18.27 -14.69
C ILE A 269 -25.21 17.17 -13.68
N ASN A 270 -25.28 17.48 -12.38
CA ASN A 270 -24.91 16.52 -11.35
C ASN A 270 -25.76 15.24 -11.38
N ASP A 271 -27.08 15.37 -11.58
CA ASP A 271 -28.01 14.24 -11.71
C ASP A 271 -27.71 13.38 -12.95
N GLU A 272 -27.46 14.01 -14.11
CA GLU A 272 -27.12 13.31 -15.36
C GLU A 272 -25.78 12.60 -15.28
N LEU A 273 -24.75 13.26 -14.76
CA LEU A 273 -23.42 12.67 -14.55
C LEU A 273 -23.51 11.47 -13.60
N PHE A 274 -24.26 11.60 -12.50
CA PHE A 274 -24.44 10.55 -11.51
C PHE A 274 -25.18 9.33 -12.08
N LYS A 275 -26.25 9.54 -12.86
CA LYS A 275 -26.99 8.47 -13.55
C LYS A 275 -26.19 7.79 -14.66
N GLY A 276 -25.25 8.50 -15.26
CA GLY A 276 -24.33 7.96 -16.27
C GLY A 276 -23.26 7.02 -15.71
N TYR A 277 -23.03 7.07 -14.40
CA TYR A 277 -21.93 6.39 -13.73
C TYR A 277 -22.04 4.87 -13.75
N ARG A 278 -20.91 4.22 -14.02
CA ARG A 278 -20.79 2.76 -14.18
C ARG A 278 -21.32 1.96 -12.99
N GLN A 279 -20.94 2.33 -11.77
CA GLN A 279 -21.32 1.58 -10.55
C GLN A 279 -22.84 1.60 -10.29
N GLN A 280 -23.51 2.71 -10.61
CA GLN A 280 -24.96 2.88 -10.45
C GLN A 280 -25.71 1.95 -11.41
N ARG A 281 -25.25 1.87 -12.66
CA ARG A 281 -25.98 1.20 -13.75
C ARG A 281 -25.66 -0.28 -13.87
N GLU A 282 -24.43 -0.70 -13.54
CA GLU A 282 -24.06 -2.12 -13.42
C GLU A 282 -24.85 -2.81 -12.29
N SER A 283 -25.09 -2.13 -11.16
CA SER A 283 -25.95 -2.66 -10.08
C SER A 283 -27.42 -2.82 -10.52
N GLY A 284 -27.85 -2.10 -11.56
CA GLY A 284 -29.18 -2.17 -12.15
C GLY A 284 -29.28 -2.99 -13.45
N GLY A 285 -28.20 -3.67 -13.87
CA GLY A 285 -28.16 -4.49 -15.09
C GLY A 285 -28.13 -3.72 -16.41
N GLY A 286 -27.92 -2.40 -16.40
CA GLY A 286 -27.83 -1.56 -17.59
C GLY A 286 -26.40 -1.23 -18.00
N LYS A 287 -26.17 -0.98 -19.30
CA LYS A 287 -24.89 -0.41 -19.81
C LYS A 287 -24.69 1.01 -19.27
N ALA A 288 -23.45 1.36 -18.92
CA ALA A 288 -23.08 2.70 -18.46
C ALA A 288 -23.34 3.77 -19.54
N ASN A 289 -23.63 5.01 -19.12
CA ASN A 289 -23.99 6.12 -20.01
C ASN A 289 -23.15 7.36 -19.65
N GLU A 290 -21.84 7.23 -19.79
CA GLU A 290 -20.82 8.12 -19.26
C GLU A 290 -20.60 9.35 -20.15
N PHE A 291 -20.51 10.50 -19.49
CA PHE A 291 -20.07 11.76 -20.09
C PHE A 291 -18.57 11.95 -19.83
N ALA A 292 -17.88 12.69 -20.70
CA ALA A 292 -16.45 12.93 -20.56
C ALA A 292 -16.13 13.89 -19.40
N ALA A 293 -16.88 14.99 -19.31
CA ALA A 293 -16.80 15.96 -18.20
C ALA A 293 -18.03 16.88 -18.17
N GLY A 294 -18.17 17.65 -17.09
CA GLY A 294 -19.12 18.75 -16.96
C GLY A 294 -18.41 20.08 -16.68
N TYR A 295 -18.95 21.18 -17.19
CA TYR A 295 -18.48 22.54 -16.94
C TYR A 295 -19.63 23.44 -16.49
N ASP A 296 -19.41 24.23 -15.45
CA ASP A 296 -20.30 25.31 -15.02
C ASP A 296 -19.49 26.59 -14.97
N PHE A 297 -19.87 27.53 -15.83
CA PHE A 297 -19.23 28.83 -15.97
C PHE A 297 -19.69 29.86 -14.92
N LEU A 298 -20.52 29.48 -13.93
CA LEU A 298 -20.92 30.31 -12.78
C LEU A 298 -21.15 31.80 -13.16
N SER A 299 -20.42 32.72 -12.52
CA SER A 299 -20.45 34.17 -12.75
C SER A 299 -19.34 34.68 -13.68
N THR A 300 -18.77 33.82 -14.53
CA THR A 300 -17.70 34.18 -15.47
C THR A 300 -18.08 35.40 -16.30
N ASN A 301 -17.15 36.36 -16.41
CA ASN A 301 -17.30 37.62 -17.15
C ASN A 301 -15.96 38.00 -17.81
N THR A 302 -15.78 39.24 -18.24
CA THR A 302 -14.52 39.70 -18.90
C THR A 302 -13.33 39.83 -17.95
N ASP A 303 -13.59 39.93 -16.65
CA ASP A 303 -12.60 40.26 -15.62
C ASP A 303 -12.27 39.06 -14.72
N SER A 304 -13.22 38.13 -14.53
CA SER A 304 -13.05 36.90 -13.74
C SER A 304 -13.52 35.64 -14.50
N LEU A 305 -12.74 34.56 -14.33
CA LEU A 305 -13.09 33.20 -14.75
C LEU A 305 -13.49 32.38 -13.53
N ASP A 306 -14.80 32.25 -13.30
CA ASP A 306 -15.37 31.48 -12.20
C ASP A 306 -15.94 30.18 -12.76
N ILE A 307 -15.31 29.05 -12.46
CA ILE A 307 -15.68 27.76 -13.07
C ILE A 307 -15.73 26.62 -12.07
N SER A 308 -16.66 25.70 -12.29
CA SER A 308 -16.66 24.37 -11.68
C SER A 308 -16.53 23.29 -12.76
N ILE A 309 -15.65 22.33 -12.51
CA ILE A 309 -15.36 21.23 -13.44
C ILE A 309 -15.72 19.91 -12.76
N TRP A 310 -16.59 19.14 -13.38
CA TRP A 310 -16.90 17.77 -12.96
C TRP A 310 -16.18 16.78 -13.84
N PHE A 311 -15.53 15.81 -13.21
CA PHE A 311 -14.85 14.71 -13.87
C PHE A 311 -15.20 13.40 -13.17
N ASN A 312 -15.06 12.30 -13.90
CA ASN A 312 -15.31 10.98 -13.34
C ASN A 312 -14.10 10.53 -12.49
N SER A 313 -14.27 10.42 -11.17
CA SER A 313 -13.22 9.98 -10.27
C SER A 313 -13.03 8.46 -10.23
N THR A 314 -13.93 7.62 -10.76
CA THR A 314 -13.72 6.14 -10.79
C THR A 314 -12.39 5.75 -11.41
N TYR A 315 -11.90 6.53 -12.37
CA TYR A 315 -10.65 6.24 -13.08
C TYR A 315 -9.43 6.23 -12.15
N ASN A 316 -9.52 6.80 -10.93
CA ASN A 316 -8.46 6.69 -9.93
C ASN A 316 -8.44 5.33 -9.19
N ASN A 317 -9.46 4.49 -9.40
CA ASN A 317 -9.68 3.20 -8.75
C ASN A 317 -9.37 3.23 -7.24
N ASN A 318 -9.87 4.24 -6.54
CA ASN A 318 -9.57 4.42 -5.12
C ASN A 318 -10.21 3.30 -4.28
N THR A 319 -9.39 2.33 -3.90
CA THR A 319 -9.74 1.23 -2.99
C THR A 319 -9.37 1.53 -1.53
N GLY A 320 -8.74 2.69 -1.25
CA GLY A 320 -8.33 3.12 0.08
C GLY A 320 -7.11 2.39 0.67
N VAL A 321 -6.62 1.32 0.02
CA VAL A 321 -5.52 0.46 0.54
C VAL A 321 -4.24 0.56 -0.31
N PHE A 322 -4.35 0.90 -1.59
CA PHE A 322 -3.22 0.96 -2.53
C PHE A 322 -3.04 2.37 -3.13
N GLU A 323 -1.92 2.61 -3.82
CA GLU A 323 -1.71 3.84 -4.60
C GLU A 323 -2.90 4.06 -5.55
N MET A 324 -3.32 5.31 -5.74
CA MET A 324 -4.45 5.68 -6.61
C MET A 324 -3.95 6.11 -7.97
N ALA A 325 -4.66 5.74 -9.05
CA ALA A 325 -4.30 6.19 -10.38
C ALA A 325 -4.48 7.72 -10.50
N LEU A 326 -3.62 8.36 -11.29
CA LEU A 326 -3.70 9.79 -11.52
C LEU A 326 -4.98 10.16 -12.27
N LEU A 327 -5.48 11.38 -12.06
CA LEU A 327 -6.64 11.90 -12.79
C LEU A 327 -6.17 12.97 -13.78
N ARG A 328 -6.67 12.89 -15.01
CA ARG A 328 -6.32 13.78 -16.13
C ARG A 328 -7.03 15.16 -16.07
N VAL A 329 -7.16 15.71 -14.87
CA VAL A 329 -7.77 17.03 -14.60
C VAL A 329 -7.01 18.20 -15.24
N PRO A 330 -5.65 18.21 -15.32
CA PRO A 330 -4.93 19.35 -15.90
C PRO A 330 -5.38 19.70 -17.32
N ARG A 331 -5.77 18.71 -18.12
CA ARG A 331 -6.25 18.96 -19.48
C ARG A 331 -7.62 19.62 -19.51
N LEU A 332 -8.54 19.22 -18.63
CA LEU A 332 -9.86 19.84 -18.49
C LEU A 332 -9.74 21.32 -18.13
N VAL A 333 -8.87 21.64 -17.17
CA VAL A 333 -8.60 23.02 -16.75
C VAL A 333 -8.01 23.82 -17.91
N ASN A 334 -6.98 23.28 -18.57
CA ASN A 334 -6.31 23.95 -19.68
C ASN A 334 -7.26 24.30 -20.83
N MET A 335 -8.19 23.41 -21.19
CA MET A 335 -9.16 23.66 -22.26
C MET A 335 -10.02 24.90 -21.97
N VAL A 336 -10.50 25.04 -20.74
CA VAL A 336 -11.33 26.19 -20.35
C VAL A 336 -10.50 27.46 -20.24
N SER A 337 -9.31 27.39 -19.66
CA SER A 337 -8.41 28.54 -19.57
C SER A 337 -8.02 29.07 -20.96
N ASP A 338 -7.70 28.18 -21.90
CA ASP A 338 -7.37 28.55 -23.28
C ASP A 338 -8.58 29.17 -24.02
N ALA A 339 -9.77 28.58 -23.90
CA ALA A 339 -11.00 29.14 -24.45
C ALA A 339 -11.31 30.54 -23.89
N TYR A 340 -11.08 30.76 -22.60
CA TYR A 340 -11.29 32.05 -21.96
C TYR A 340 -10.29 33.11 -22.45
N ILE A 341 -9.01 32.77 -22.57
CA ILE A 341 -7.99 33.69 -23.09
C ILE A 341 -8.28 34.09 -24.55
N LYS A 342 -8.72 33.12 -25.38
CA LYS A 342 -9.15 33.36 -26.76
C LYS A 342 -10.39 34.25 -26.82
N PHE A 343 -11.32 34.09 -25.90
CA PHE A 343 -12.47 34.98 -25.77
C PHE A 343 -12.06 36.42 -25.44
N LEU A 344 -11.12 36.64 -24.52
CA LEU A 344 -10.70 37.98 -24.10
C LEU A 344 -9.81 38.71 -25.12
N ARG A 345 -8.86 38.01 -25.73
CA ARG A 345 -7.80 38.62 -26.56
C ARG A 345 -7.92 38.29 -28.05
N GLY A 346 -8.89 37.47 -28.43
CA GLY A 346 -9.05 36.94 -29.78
C GLY A 346 -8.19 35.69 -30.02
N SER A 347 -8.32 35.13 -31.22
CA SER A 347 -7.70 33.86 -31.62
C SER A 347 -6.16 33.86 -31.66
N GLY A 348 -5.52 35.03 -31.55
CA GLY A 348 -4.06 35.16 -31.51
C GLY A 348 -3.44 34.92 -30.13
N ALA A 349 -4.24 34.83 -29.07
CA ALA A 349 -3.77 34.52 -27.72
C ALA A 349 -4.11 33.07 -27.38
N GLU A 350 -3.09 32.28 -27.04
CA GLU A 350 -3.22 30.86 -26.71
C GLU A 350 -2.64 30.61 -25.31
N MET A 351 -3.29 29.77 -24.52
CA MET A 351 -2.77 29.26 -23.25
C MET A 351 -2.51 27.77 -23.38
N LEU A 352 -1.27 27.42 -23.73
CA LEU A 352 -0.89 26.06 -24.06
C LEU A 352 -0.33 25.31 -22.84
N LEU A 353 -0.89 24.14 -22.54
CA LEU A 353 -0.28 23.18 -21.63
C LEU A 353 0.51 22.15 -22.44
N GLU A 354 1.81 22.40 -22.62
CA GLU A 354 2.67 21.55 -23.44
C GLU A 354 2.84 20.14 -22.86
N TYR A 355 3.10 20.03 -21.55
CA TYR A 355 3.34 18.74 -20.92
C TYR A 355 3.09 18.73 -19.42
N VAL A 356 2.91 17.51 -18.91
CA VAL A 356 2.96 17.11 -17.51
C VAL A 356 4.11 16.11 -17.37
N LYS A 357 4.85 16.17 -16.26
CA LYS A 357 5.93 15.23 -15.95
C LYS A 357 5.97 14.94 -14.46
N ASP A 358 6.45 13.76 -14.12
CA ASP A 358 6.73 13.39 -12.73
C ASP A 358 8.08 13.95 -12.25
N MET A 359 8.40 13.76 -10.98
CA MET A 359 9.69 14.13 -10.40
C MET A 359 10.76 13.07 -10.65
N PRO A 360 12.05 13.47 -10.78
CA PRO A 360 13.16 12.53 -10.84
C PRO A 360 13.16 11.56 -9.66
N LYS A 361 13.48 10.30 -9.92
CA LYS A 361 13.60 9.27 -8.89
C LYS A 361 14.82 8.38 -9.10
N VAL A 362 15.33 7.87 -7.99
CA VAL A 362 16.30 6.77 -7.97
C VAL A 362 15.58 5.44 -8.15
N GLY A 363 16.32 4.40 -8.56
CA GLY A 363 15.77 3.05 -8.65
C GLY A 363 15.38 2.55 -7.27
N SER A 364 14.23 1.88 -7.20
CA SER A 364 13.71 1.33 -5.95
C SER A 364 13.47 -0.15 -6.12
N GLU A 365 13.93 -0.95 -5.17
CA GLU A 365 13.59 -2.36 -5.10
C GLU A 365 12.46 -2.54 -4.09
N LEU A 366 11.41 -3.27 -4.47
CA LEU A 366 10.39 -3.65 -3.52
C LEU A 366 11.02 -4.64 -2.52
N LYS A 367 11.30 -4.16 -1.31
CA LYS A 367 11.80 -4.98 -0.20
C LYS A 367 10.74 -4.95 0.89
N LEU A 368 10.09 -6.08 1.12
CA LEU A 368 9.24 -6.24 2.30
C LEU A 368 10.10 -6.80 3.41
N ASP A 369 10.26 -6.07 4.50
CA ASP A 369 10.92 -6.59 5.69
C ASP A 369 9.86 -7.05 6.71
N LEU A 370 9.59 -8.36 6.74
CA LEU A 370 8.66 -8.96 7.71
C LEU A 370 9.14 -8.78 9.15
N SER A 371 10.46 -8.66 9.34
CA SER A 371 11.05 -8.42 10.66
C SER A 371 10.60 -7.06 11.21
N SER A 372 10.66 -6.01 10.38
CA SER A 372 10.13 -4.70 10.78
C SER A 372 8.62 -4.69 10.97
N LEU A 373 7.86 -5.47 10.18
CA LEU A 373 6.40 -5.44 10.23
C LEU A 373 5.82 -6.22 11.43
N LEU A 374 6.38 -7.40 11.71
CA LEU A 374 5.86 -8.33 12.72
C LEU A 374 6.77 -8.49 13.94
N GLY A 375 7.97 -7.90 13.92
CA GLY A 375 8.97 -8.06 14.98
C GLY A 375 8.46 -7.62 16.36
N ALA A 376 7.72 -6.51 16.43
CA ALA A 376 7.13 -6.05 17.69
C ALA A 376 6.14 -7.06 18.28
N LEU A 377 5.31 -7.67 17.43
CA LEU A 377 4.34 -8.68 17.84
C LEU A 377 5.03 -9.95 18.33
N PHE A 378 6.01 -10.47 17.56
CA PHE A 378 6.75 -11.66 17.96
C PHE A 378 7.59 -11.45 19.22
N PHE A 379 8.24 -10.30 19.35
CA PHE A 379 9.00 -9.94 20.55
C PHE A 379 8.11 -9.91 21.79
N THR A 380 6.93 -9.30 21.66
CA THR A 380 5.93 -9.26 22.75
C THR A 380 5.51 -10.68 23.15
N TRP A 381 5.14 -11.52 22.19
CA TRP A 381 4.77 -12.90 22.45
C TRP A 381 5.90 -13.69 23.13
N ILE A 382 7.14 -13.52 22.70
CA ILE A 382 8.30 -14.23 23.26
C ILE A 382 8.55 -13.82 24.72
N ILE A 383 8.46 -12.53 25.04
CA ILE A 383 8.61 -12.06 26.43
C ILE A 383 7.46 -12.58 27.30
N GLU A 384 6.23 -12.55 26.79
CA GLU A 384 5.05 -12.99 27.52
C GLU A 384 5.03 -14.50 27.81
N LEU A 385 5.72 -15.34 27.03
CA LEU A 385 5.80 -16.79 27.29
C LEU A 385 6.38 -17.14 28.66
N LEU A 386 7.26 -16.29 29.22
CA LEU A 386 7.84 -16.53 30.54
C LEU A 386 6.83 -16.25 31.67
N PHE A 387 5.83 -15.40 31.42
CA PHE A 387 4.88 -14.97 32.44
C PHE A 387 4.00 -16.14 32.97
N PRO A 388 3.36 -16.98 32.14
CA PRO A 388 2.64 -18.17 32.61
C PRO A 388 3.51 -19.13 33.44
N VAL A 389 4.80 -19.22 33.15
CA VAL A 389 5.75 -20.11 33.84
C VAL A 389 6.00 -19.61 35.26
N ILE A 390 6.26 -18.31 35.40
CA ILE A 390 6.43 -17.64 36.69
C ILE A 390 5.14 -17.75 37.52
N LEU A 391 3.98 -17.52 36.90
CA LEU A 391 2.68 -17.65 37.57
C LEU A 391 2.42 -19.09 38.03
N THR A 392 2.64 -20.08 37.16
CA THR A 392 2.43 -21.50 37.50
C THR A 392 3.32 -21.92 38.66
N TYR A 393 4.58 -21.44 38.69
CA TYR A 393 5.49 -21.65 39.81
C TYR A 393 4.92 -21.08 41.13
N LEU A 394 4.48 -19.82 41.12
CA LEU A 394 3.93 -19.15 42.31
C LEU A 394 2.63 -19.82 42.79
N VAL A 395 1.75 -20.19 41.87
CA VAL A 395 0.50 -20.90 42.17
C VAL A 395 0.80 -22.28 42.73
N TYR A 396 1.75 -23.02 42.16
CA TYR A 396 2.17 -24.32 42.66
C TYR A 396 2.71 -24.23 44.10
N GLU A 397 3.58 -23.25 44.39
CA GLU A 397 4.07 -23.03 45.76
C GLU A 397 2.96 -22.70 46.75
N LYS A 398 1.96 -21.93 46.31
CA LYS A 398 0.78 -21.61 47.11
C LYS A 398 -0.10 -22.84 47.35
N GLN A 399 -0.39 -23.62 46.30
CA GLN A 399 -1.23 -24.82 46.34
C GLN A 399 -0.64 -25.90 47.25
N GLN A 400 0.67 -26.17 47.11
CA GLN A 400 1.38 -27.14 47.94
C GLN A 400 1.77 -26.60 49.33
N LYS A 401 1.31 -25.38 49.67
CA LYS A 401 1.59 -24.70 50.95
C LYS A 401 3.09 -24.60 51.28
N LEU A 402 3.97 -24.66 50.26
CA LEU A 402 5.43 -24.63 50.42
C LEU A 402 5.89 -23.33 51.11
N LYS A 403 5.24 -22.20 50.79
CA LYS A 403 5.50 -20.91 51.41
C LYS A 403 5.22 -20.91 52.92
N ILE A 404 4.17 -21.59 53.35
CA ILE A 404 3.80 -21.69 54.78
C ILE A 404 4.83 -22.54 55.50
N MET A 405 5.22 -23.68 54.92
CA MET A 405 6.29 -24.51 55.49
C MET A 405 7.60 -23.73 55.63
N MET A 406 8.01 -22.96 54.63
CA MET A 406 9.23 -22.14 54.71
C MET A 406 9.15 -21.04 55.79
N LYS A 407 7.97 -20.44 55.99
CA LYS A 407 7.72 -19.48 57.08
C LYS A 407 7.87 -20.14 58.45
N MET A 408 7.39 -21.38 58.61
CA MET A 408 7.53 -22.16 59.86
C MET A 408 8.99 -22.53 60.17
N HIS A 409 9.85 -22.61 59.15
CA HIS A 409 11.31 -22.80 59.31
C HIS A 409 12.08 -21.48 59.56
N GLY A 410 11.38 -20.37 59.82
CA GLY A 410 12.01 -19.09 60.19
C GLY A 410 12.32 -18.14 59.03
N LEU A 411 11.85 -18.41 57.81
CA LEU A 411 12.01 -17.50 56.68
C LEU A 411 11.01 -16.33 56.78
N LYS A 412 11.53 -15.10 56.88
CA LYS A 412 10.71 -13.88 56.86
C LYS A 412 10.17 -13.61 55.46
N ALA A 413 9.00 -12.97 55.37
CA ALA A 413 8.30 -12.70 54.11
C ALA A 413 9.09 -11.76 53.16
N GLY A 414 9.80 -10.76 53.70
CA GLY A 414 10.62 -9.84 52.91
C GLY A 414 11.75 -10.54 52.16
N PRO A 415 12.67 -11.23 52.86
CA PRO A 415 13.74 -12.02 52.23
C PRO A 415 13.23 -13.04 51.20
N TYR A 416 12.10 -13.71 51.46
CA TYR A 416 11.48 -14.62 50.49
C TYR A 416 11.15 -13.92 49.16
N TRP A 417 10.45 -12.79 49.19
CA TRP A 417 10.09 -12.07 47.95
C TRP A 417 11.31 -11.51 47.24
N MET A 418 12.31 -11.03 47.99
CA MET A 418 13.58 -10.56 47.41
C MET A 418 14.33 -11.68 46.66
N ILE A 419 14.47 -12.85 47.30
CA ILE A 419 15.18 -14.00 46.70
C ILE A 419 14.39 -14.53 45.50
N THR A 420 13.06 -14.66 45.61
CA THR A 420 12.18 -15.13 44.53
C THR A 420 12.18 -14.17 43.34
N TYR A 421 12.10 -12.86 43.57
CA TYR A 421 12.18 -11.86 42.50
C TYR A 421 13.54 -11.90 41.79
N THR A 422 14.63 -11.91 42.56
CA THR A 422 15.99 -11.99 42.01
C THR A 422 16.19 -13.25 41.18
N TYR A 423 15.61 -14.37 41.61
CA TYR A 423 15.62 -15.63 40.87
C TYR A 423 14.88 -15.53 39.52
N PHE A 424 13.65 -14.99 39.50
CA PHE A 424 12.90 -14.82 38.26
C PHE A 424 13.53 -13.79 37.33
N PHE A 425 14.10 -12.73 37.87
CA PHE A 425 14.86 -11.76 37.09
C PHE A 425 16.06 -12.43 36.41
N ALA A 426 16.87 -13.19 37.15
CA ALA A 426 17.99 -13.93 36.58
C ALA A 426 17.55 -14.94 35.49
N LEU A 427 16.43 -15.62 35.71
CA LEU A 427 15.83 -16.53 34.71
C LEU A 427 15.43 -15.78 33.44
N SER A 428 14.76 -14.63 33.57
CA SER A 428 14.37 -13.80 32.43
C SER A 428 15.57 -13.23 31.68
N ALA A 429 16.60 -12.78 32.40
CA ALA A 429 17.83 -12.27 31.79
C ALA A 429 18.55 -13.37 30.99
N LEU A 430 18.68 -14.57 31.56
CA LEU A 430 19.27 -15.71 30.87
C LEU A 430 18.45 -16.09 29.62
N TYR A 431 17.13 -16.10 29.73
CA TYR A 431 16.24 -16.39 28.61
C TYR A 431 16.40 -15.38 27.47
N MET A 432 16.46 -14.08 27.79
CA MET A 432 16.67 -13.03 26.79
C MET A 432 18.06 -13.12 26.15
N ILE A 433 19.10 -13.43 26.92
CA ILE A 433 20.45 -13.65 26.37
C ILE A 433 20.43 -14.81 25.37
N LEU A 434 19.82 -15.95 25.74
CA LEU A 434 19.70 -17.09 24.84
C LEU A 434 18.93 -16.70 23.57
N PHE A 435 17.79 -16.03 23.71
CA PHE A 435 17.00 -15.57 22.57
C PHE A 435 17.81 -14.66 21.61
N VAL A 436 18.52 -13.67 22.15
CA VAL A 436 19.35 -12.76 21.34
C VAL A 436 20.51 -13.49 20.66
N THR A 437 21.18 -14.42 21.36
CA THR A 437 22.28 -15.20 20.77
C THR A 437 21.80 -16.10 19.63
N PHE A 438 20.70 -16.83 19.81
CA PHE A 438 20.13 -17.66 18.74
C PHE A 438 19.60 -16.81 17.59
N GLY A 439 18.95 -15.68 17.88
CA GLY A 439 18.48 -14.75 16.86
C GLY A 439 19.63 -14.21 16.00
N SER A 440 20.74 -13.81 16.62
CA SER A 440 21.92 -13.33 15.92
C SER A 440 22.60 -14.42 15.09
N LEU A 441 22.71 -15.65 15.62
CA LEU A 441 23.29 -16.78 14.88
C LEU A 441 22.46 -17.16 13.65
N ILE A 442 21.13 -17.21 13.79
CA ILE A 442 20.22 -17.51 12.67
C ILE A 442 20.26 -16.41 11.62
N GLY A 443 20.30 -15.13 12.05
CA GLY A 443 20.45 -13.99 11.16
C GLY A 443 21.72 -14.08 10.31
N ASN A 444 22.88 -14.24 10.95
CA ASN A 444 24.16 -14.35 10.26
C ASN A 444 24.25 -15.60 9.36
N TYR A 445 23.66 -16.73 9.78
CA TYR A 445 23.66 -17.95 8.98
C TYR A 445 22.88 -17.77 7.67
N PHE A 446 21.74 -17.09 7.72
CA PHE A 446 20.93 -16.82 6.53
C PHE A 446 21.48 -15.69 5.66
N GLU A 447 22.11 -14.67 6.24
CA GLU A 447 22.80 -13.63 5.49
C GLU A 447 23.93 -14.21 4.62
N ASN A 448 24.64 -15.22 5.15
CA ASN A 448 25.69 -15.94 4.41
C ASN A 448 25.17 -16.93 3.37
N HIS A 449 23.94 -17.45 3.51
CA HIS A 449 23.33 -18.40 2.56
C HIS A 449 22.42 -17.73 1.52
N GLN A 450 22.10 -16.45 1.70
CA GLN A 450 21.43 -15.62 0.70
C GLN A 450 22.50 -14.92 -0.17
N GLU A 451 23.26 -15.68 -0.96
CA GLU A 451 24.23 -15.17 -1.95
C GLU A 451 23.56 -14.45 -3.16
N ILE A 452 22.43 -13.78 -2.93
CA ILE A 452 21.84 -12.80 -3.84
C ILE A 452 21.32 -11.62 -3.00
N ALA A 453 22.23 -10.79 -2.52
CA ALA A 453 22.16 -9.33 -2.54
C ALA A 453 23.28 -8.76 -1.67
N CYS A 454 24.39 -8.35 -2.31
CA CYS A 454 25.24 -7.32 -1.76
C CYS A 454 24.40 -6.09 -1.37
N ILE A 455 24.90 -5.33 -0.41
CA ILE A 455 24.41 -4.04 0.10
C ILE A 455 23.49 -4.17 1.34
N LEU A 456 24.12 -4.39 2.48
CA LEU A 456 23.75 -3.74 3.74
C LEU A 456 25.03 -3.43 4.53
N HIS A 457 25.83 -2.54 3.94
CA HIS A 457 26.76 -1.71 4.70
C HIS A 457 26.22 -0.28 4.60
N ASN A 458 25.35 0.06 5.54
CA ASN A 458 25.25 1.38 6.19
C ASN A 458 24.29 1.31 7.36
#